data_AF-A0A1M5BS55-F1
#
_entry.id   AF-A0A1M5BS55-F1
#
_cell.length_a   1.000
_cell.length_b   1.000
_cell.length_c   1.000
_cell.angle_alpha   90.00
_cell.angle_beta   90.00
_cell.angle_gamma   90.00
#
_symmetry.space_group_name_H-M   'P 1'
#
loop_
_entity.id
_entity.type
_entity.pdbx_description
1 polymer ?
#
loop_
_entity_poly.entity_id
_entity_poly.type
_entity_poly.pdbx_seq_one_letter_code
_entity_poly.pdbx_strand_id
1 'polypeptide(L)'
;MSQKINIIMLICSFICTILFMITKKIFLSIIWGINFILFLFNFIKTYTKSKSNLTEEELNNLNTKIKELILANRESKAIYLYMKTTGADLKDAKEYIDSLTDNF
;
A
#
# COMPACT_ATOMS: atom_id res chain seq x y z
N MET A 1 -8.08 10.66 9.34
CA MET A 1 -7.05 11.47 10.04
C MET A 1 -5.97 10.60 10.70
N SER A 2 -6.31 9.39 11.17
CA SER A 2 -5.40 8.47 11.88
C SER A 2 -4.21 7.92 11.07
N GLN A 3 -4.33 7.72 9.75
CA GLN A 3 -3.19 7.25 8.94
C GLN A 3 -2.04 8.27 8.85
N LYS A 4 -2.35 9.58 8.78
CA LYS A 4 -1.32 10.63 8.76
C LYS A 4 -0.53 10.70 10.08
N ILE A 5 -1.19 10.43 11.20
CA ILE A 5 -0.59 10.41 12.54
C ILE A 5 0.39 9.23 12.68
N ASN A 6 0.05 8.07 12.12
CA ASN A 6 0.93 6.89 12.14
C ASN A 6 2.21 7.09 11.31
N ILE A 7 2.14 7.77 10.16
CA ILE A 7 3.31 8.07 9.32
C ILE A 7 4.25 9.05 10.03
N ILE A 8 3.70 10.07 10.70
CA ILE A 8 4.49 11.05 11.46
C ILE A 8 5.22 10.39 12.64
N MET A 9 4.57 9.47 13.35
CA MET A 9 5.22 8.70 14.43
C MET A 9 6.35 7.78 13.91
N LEU A 10 6.20 7.24 12.71
CA LEU A 10 7.18 6.36 12.07
C LEU A 10 8.45 7.14 11.66
N ILE A 11 8.26 8.33 11.08
CA ILE A 11 9.37 9.24 10.73
C ILE A 11 10.10 9.71 11.98
N CYS A 12 9.36 10.07 13.04
CA CYS A 12 9.95 10.53 14.30
C CYS A 12 10.82 9.45 14.96
N SER A 13 10.35 8.20 14.96
CA SER A 13 11.12 7.07 15.50
C SER A 13 12.40 6.79 14.70
N PHE A 14 12.35 6.94 13.36
CA PHE A 14 13.51 6.78 12.48
C PHE A 14 14.56 7.89 12.68
N ILE A 15 14.13 9.13 12.93
CA ILE A 15 15.03 10.23 13.26
C ILE A 15 15.70 9.98 14.63
N CYS A 16 14.95 9.48 15.60
CA CYS A 16 15.48 9.14 16.93
C CYS A 16 16.54 8.03 16.88
N THR A 17 16.39 7.01 16.03
CA THR A 17 17.40 5.95 15.89
C THR A 17 18.68 6.44 15.21
N ILE A 18 18.57 7.35 14.23
CA ILE A 18 19.73 7.98 13.57
C ILE A 18 20.51 8.86 14.57
N LEU A 19 19.82 9.67 15.37
CA LEU A 19 20.46 10.51 16.38
C LEU A 19 21.15 9.67 17.47
N PHE A 20 20.57 8.52 17.83
CA PHE A 20 21.13 7.60 18.82
C PHE A 20 22.40 6.86 18.34
N MET A 21 22.59 6.68 17.03
CA MET A 21 23.82 6.10 16.46
C MET A 21 25.08 6.95 16.68
N ILE A 22 24.94 8.26 16.89
CA ILE A 22 26.08 9.18 17.11
C ILE A 22 26.73 8.93 18.48
N THR A 23 25.98 8.41 19.46
CA THR A 23 26.48 8.00 20.78
C THR A 23 26.72 6.49 20.81
N LYS A 24 27.96 6.05 20.51
CA LYS A 24 28.45 4.65 20.41
C LYS A 24 27.91 3.64 21.46
N LYS A 25 26.67 3.17 21.32
CA LYS A 25 26.08 2.06 22.11
C LYS A 25 25.46 1.02 21.17
N ILE A 26 26.34 0.24 20.54
CA ILE A 26 26.04 -0.71 19.45
C ILE A 26 25.03 -1.80 19.85
N PHE A 27 25.01 -2.20 21.14
CA PHE A 27 24.20 -3.32 21.62
C PHE A 27 22.70 -3.01 21.74
N LEU A 28 22.29 -1.76 21.99
CA LEU A 28 20.87 -1.39 22.02
C LEU A 28 20.28 -1.31 20.61
N SER A 29 21.09 -1.05 19.59
CA SER A 29 20.62 -0.89 18.20
C SER A 29 20.02 -2.16 17.61
N ILE A 30 20.51 -3.34 18.01
CA ILE A 30 20.05 -4.63 17.46
C ILE A 30 18.65 -4.97 17.97
N ILE A 31 18.40 -4.76 19.27
CA ILE A 31 17.10 -5.02 19.90
C ILE A 31 16.01 -4.12 19.30
N TRP A 32 16.34 -2.86 19.01
CA TRP A 32 15.45 -1.91 18.35
C TRP A 32 15.22 -2.27 16.88
N GLY A 33 16.27 -2.71 16.16
CA GLY A 33 16.15 -3.18 14.78
C GLY A 33 15.20 -4.37 14.64
N ILE A 34 15.27 -5.36 15.54
CA ILE A 34 14.37 -6.53 15.52
C ILE A 34 12.92 -6.11 15.79
N ASN A 35 12.68 -5.23 16.77
CA ASN A 35 11.34 -4.69 17.02
C ASN A 35 10.80 -3.89 15.83
N PHE A 36 11.66 -3.14 15.13
CA PHE A 36 11.29 -2.40 13.94
C PHE A 36 10.89 -3.33 12.78
N ILE A 37 11.59 -4.45 12.61
CA ILE A 37 11.24 -5.46 11.60
C ILE A 37 9.90 -6.12 11.92
N LEU A 38 9.63 -6.48 13.18
CA LEU A 38 8.33 -7.01 13.61
C LEU A 38 7.20 -5.99 13.44
N PHE A 39 7.49 -4.72 13.72
CA PHE A 39 6.55 -3.61 13.51
C PHE A 39 6.21 -3.45 12.03
N LEU A 40 7.20 -3.50 11.13
CA LEU A 40 6.98 -3.51 9.68
C LEU A 40 6.12 -4.70 9.23
N PHE A 41 6.37 -5.90 9.78
CA PHE A 41 5.57 -7.08 9.49
C PHE A 41 4.08 -6.92 9.87
N ASN A 42 3.81 -6.37 11.06
CA ASN A 42 2.44 -6.08 11.50
C ASN A 42 1.79 -4.94 10.69
N PHE A 43 2.59 -3.99 10.22
CA PHE A 43 2.14 -2.92 9.35
C PHE A 43 1.70 -3.46 7.99
N ILE A 44 2.50 -4.33 7.37
CA ILE A 44 2.16 -5.01 6.11
C ILE A 44 0.86 -5.82 6.26
N LYS A 45 0.72 -6.57 7.36
CA LYS A 45 -0.49 -7.37 7.66
C LYS A 45 -1.75 -6.51 7.83
N THR A 46 -1.60 -5.30 8.35
CA THR A 46 -2.70 -4.35 8.54
C THR A 46 -3.11 -3.70 7.21
N TYR A 47 -2.16 -3.49 6.30
CA TYR A 47 -2.43 -2.98 4.94
C TYR A 47 -3.21 -3.98 4.08
N THR A 48 -2.84 -5.26 4.08
CA THR A 48 -3.51 -6.27 3.24
C THR A 48 -4.94 -6.58 3.68
N LYS A 49 -5.27 -6.43 4.96
CA LYS A 49 -6.63 -6.67 5.49
C LYS A 49 -7.69 -5.68 4.97
N SER A 50 -7.28 -4.53 4.44
CA SER A 50 -8.22 -3.54 3.86
C SER A 50 -8.65 -3.87 2.42
N LYS A 51 -7.97 -4.81 1.74
CA LYS A 51 -8.04 -5.03 0.29
C LYS A 51 -9.29 -5.84 -0.18
N SER A 52 -10.07 -6.46 0.71
CA SER A 52 -10.98 -7.55 0.29
C SER A 52 -12.42 -7.51 0.84
N ASN A 53 -13.06 -6.35 0.99
CA ASN A 53 -14.48 -6.26 1.37
C ASN A 53 -15.40 -5.79 0.22
N LEU A 54 -15.02 -6.00 -1.05
CA LEU A 54 -15.92 -5.76 -2.19
C LEU A 54 -16.81 -6.98 -2.44
N THR A 55 -18.10 -6.75 -2.61
CA THR A 55 -19.04 -7.79 -3.05
C THR A 55 -18.80 -8.14 -4.53
N GLU A 56 -19.18 -9.35 -4.96
CA GLU A 56 -19.00 -9.79 -6.34
C GLU A 56 -19.71 -8.87 -7.36
N GLU A 57 -20.84 -8.29 -6.97
CA GLU A 57 -21.60 -7.35 -7.79
C GLU A 57 -20.85 -6.03 -8.01
N GLU A 58 -20.27 -5.46 -6.95
CA GLU A 58 -19.48 -4.24 -7.02
C GLU A 58 -18.20 -4.44 -7.82
N LEU A 59 -17.57 -5.61 -7.70
CA LEU A 59 -16.38 -5.98 -8.48
C LEU A 59 -16.71 -6.07 -9.98
N ASN A 60 -17.84 -6.67 -10.35
CA ASN A 60 -18.26 -6.74 -11.75
C ASN A 60 -18.56 -5.36 -12.34
N ASN A 61 -19.25 -4.49 -11.60
CA ASN A 61 -19.53 -3.12 -12.05
C ASN A 61 -18.22 -2.30 -12.20
N LEU A 62 -17.29 -2.45 -11.25
CA LEU A 62 -15.96 -1.85 -11.33
C LEU A 62 -15.21 -2.31 -12.58
N ASN A 63 -15.23 -3.62 -12.86
CA ASN A 63 -14.56 -4.20 -14.02
C ASN A 63 -15.13 -3.65 -15.33
N THR A 64 -16.46 -3.55 -15.48
CA THR A 64 -17.06 -2.95 -16.67
C THR A 64 -16.56 -1.53 -16.91
N LYS A 65 -16.53 -0.68 -15.86
CA LYS A 65 -16.03 0.70 -15.96
C LYS A 65 -14.54 0.76 -16.30
N ILE A 66 -13.75 -0.13 -15.73
CA ILE A 66 -12.32 -0.25 -16.04
C ILE A 66 -12.13 -0.58 -17.52
N LYS A 67 -12.88 -1.55 -18.05
CA LYS A 67 -12.83 -1.95 -19.45
C LYS A 67 -13.20 -0.80 -20.39
N GLU A 68 -14.25 -0.04 -20.08
CA GLU A 68 -14.62 1.17 -20.83
C GLU A 68 -13.48 2.20 -20.87
N LEU A 69 -12.76 2.38 -19.76
CA LEU A 69 -11.63 3.29 -19.69
C LEU A 69 -10.41 2.79 -20.47
N ILE A 70 -10.14 1.49 -20.48
CA ILE A 70 -9.07 0.87 -21.28
C ILE A 70 -9.38 1.06 -22.78
N LEU A 71 -10.61 0.75 -23.22
CA LEU A 71 -11.05 0.95 -24.60
C LEU A 71 -10.99 2.41 -25.04
N ALA A 72 -11.24 3.34 -24.11
CA ALA A 72 -11.10 4.77 -24.35
C ALA A 72 -9.63 5.27 -24.34
N ASN A 73 -8.64 4.37 -24.25
CA ASN A 73 -7.22 4.66 -24.13
C ASN A 73 -6.87 5.56 -22.92
N ARG A 74 -7.63 5.39 -21.82
CA ARG A 74 -7.50 6.13 -20.55
C ARG A 74 -7.06 5.21 -19.42
N GLU A 75 -6.00 4.43 -19.67
CA GLU A 75 -5.46 3.43 -18.74
C GLU A 75 -5.11 4.02 -17.36
N SER A 76 -4.51 5.22 -17.32
CA SER A 76 -4.20 5.92 -16.06
C SER A 76 -5.44 6.18 -15.19
N LYS A 77 -6.61 6.42 -15.79
CA LYS A 77 -7.88 6.55 -15.06
C LYS A 77 -8.41 5.21 -14.60
N ALA A 78 -8.20 4.14 -15.36
CA ALA A 78 -8.59 2.79 -14.97
C ALA A 78 -7.80 2.34 -13.72
N ILE A 79 -6.48 2.57 -13.73
CA ILE A 79 -5.60 2.33 -12.59
C ILE A 79 -6.07 3.11 -11.36
N TYR A 80 -6.32 4.42 -11.52
CA TYR A 80 -6.81 5.27 -10.42
C TYR A 80 -8.16 4.79 -9.86
N LEU A 81 -9.09 4.39 -10.73
CA LEU A 81 -10.40 3.90 -10.33
C LEU A 81 -10.29 2.61 -9.51
N TYR A 82 -9.44 1.67 -9.94
CA TYR A 82 -9.17 0.45 -9.19
C TYR A 82 -8.56 0.75 -7.82
N MET A 83 -7.50 1.58 -7.75
CA MET A 83 -6.87 1.97 -6.47
C MET A 83 -7.86 2.62 -5.50
N LYS A 84 -8.69 3.54 -6.00
CA LYS A 84 -9.68 4.26 -5.16
C LYS A 84 -10.73 3.31 -4.59
N THR A 85 -11.11 2.29 -5.35
CA THR A 85 -12.21 1.40 -5.01
C THR A 85 -11.75 0.24 -4.15
N THR A 86 -10.58 -0.34 -4.44
CA THR A 86 -10.03 -1.51 -3.73
C THR A 86 -9.05 -1.13 -2.62
N GLY A 87 -8.58 0.11 -2.60
CA GLY A 87 -7.48 0.55 -1.73
C GLY A 87 -6.12 -0.04 -2.14
N ALA A 88 -6.01 -0.64 -3.33
CA ALA A 88 -4.77 -1.22 -3.82
C ALA A 88 -3.71 -0.14 -4.09
N ASP A 89 -2.44 -0.51 -3.93
CA ASP A 89 -1.30 0.31 -4.31
C ASP A 89 -1.15 0.38 -5.84
N LEU A 90 -0.38 1.36 -6.31
CA LEU A 90 -0.20 1.62 -7.74
C LEU A 90 0.34 0.40 -8.50
N LYS A 91 1.25 -0.36 -7.89
CA LYS A 91 1.83 -1.57 -8.50
C LYS A 91 0.76 -2.64 -8.74
N ASP A 92 0.02 -2.98 -7.68
CA ASP A 92 -1.05 -3.99 -7.73
C ASP A 92 -2.16 -3.58 -8.70
N ALA A 93 -2.52 -2.29 -8.70
CA ALA A 93 -3.52 -1.76 -9.61
C ALA A 93 -3.06 -1.86 -11.06
N LYS A 94 -1.80 -1.51 -11.34
CA LYS A 94 -1.23 -1.62 -12.68
C LYS A 94 -1.20 -3.08 -13.14
N GLU A 95 -0.71 -4.00 -12.32
CA GLU A 95 -0.64 -5.43 -12.64
C GLU A 95 -2.04 -6.00 -12.96
N TYR A 96 -3.06 -5.57 -12.22
CA TYR A 96 -4.45 -5.93 -12.50
C TYR A 96 -4.94 -5.39 -13.85
N ILE A 97 -4.71 -4.10 -14.14
CA ILE A 97 -5.11 -3.49 -15.41
C ILE A 97 -4.36 -4.10 -16.60
N ASP A 98 -3.06 -4.36 -16.46
CA ASP A 98 -2.23 -5.01 -17.47
C ASP A 98 -2.80 -6.41 -17.77
N SER A 99 -3.11 -7.20 -16.74
CA SER A 99 -3.75 -8.52 -16.91
C SER A 99 -5.11 -8.46 -17.60
N LEU A 100 -5.88 -7.39 -17.41
CA LEU A 100 -7.14 -7.20 -18.10
C LEU A 100 -6.89 -6.87 -19.57
N THR A 101 -5.92 -6.00 -19.85
CA THR A 101 -5.56 -5.54 -21.20
C THR A 101 -5.04 -6.69 -22.06
N ASP A 102 -4.22 -7.59 -21.51
CA ASP A 102 -3.71 -8.76 -22.22
C ASP A 102 -4.79 -9.80 -22.59
N ASN A 103 -5.98 -9.71 -21.98
CA ASN A 103 -7.13 -10.56 -22.27
C ASN A 103 -8.14 -9.92 -23.26
N PHE A 104 -7.81 -8.78 -23.87
CA PHE A 104 -8.58 -8.12 -24.93
C PHE A 104 -7.99 -8.35 -26.32
#